data_AF-A0A1Z9EEG8-F1
#
_entry.id   AF-A0A1Z9EEG8-F1
#
_cell.length_a   1.000
_cell.length_b   1.000
_cell.length_c   1.000
_cell.angle_alpha   90.00
_cell.angle_beta   90.00
_cell.angle_gamma   90.00
#
_symmetry.space_group_name_H-M   'P 1'
#
loop_
_entity.id
_entity.type
_entity.pdbx_description
1 polymer ?
#
loop_
_entity_poly.entity_id
_entity_poly.type
_entity_poly.pdbx_seq_one_letter_code
_entity_poly.pdbx_strand_id
1 'polypeptide(L)'
;MTIDVGQPIAGDAALYKISDAGEWSVIDNALISGQAVTYSITDDGELDQDKTPGTLRDPVALAVPPSTPSGRVLDIPALPLWILGLLALAVGWLGYRRLKLA
;
A
#
# COMPACT_ATOMS: atom_id res chain seq x y z
N MET A 1 -13.99 -15.55 -18.79
CA MET A 1 -12.69 -16.24 -18.94
C MET A 1 -12.35 -16.93 -17.64
N THR A 2 -11.58 -18.01 -17.68
CA THR A 2 -11.11 -18.71 -16.47
C THR A 2 -9.61 -18.91 -16.55
N ILE A 3 -8.91 -18.57 -15.47
CA ILE A 3 -7.48 -18.78 -15.29
C ILE A 3 -7.30 -19.79 -14.15
N ASP A 4 -6.52 -20.83 -14.40
CA ASP A 4 -6.06 -21.76 -13.38
C ASP A 4 -4.58 -21.46 -13.10
N VAL A 5 -4.25 -21.13 -11.85
CA VAL A 5 -2.87 -20.81 -11.45
C VAL A 5 -2.10 -22.02 -10.92
N GLY A 6 -2.72 -23.21 -10.85
CA GLY A 6 -2.10 -24.46 -10.43
C GLY A 6 -1.75 -24.57 -8.94
N GLN A 7 -2.11 -23.56 -8.14
CA GLN A 7 -1.85 -23.50 -6.71
C GLN A 7 -2.95 -22.71 -5.99
N PRO A 8 -3.17 -22.93 -4.67
CA PRO A 8 -4.15 -22.16 -3.92
C PRO A 8 -3.90 -20.66 -4.00
N ILE A 9 -4.96 -19.89 -4.24
CA ILE A 9 -4.94 -18.43 -4.25
C ILE A 9 -5.18 -17.90 -2.83
N ALA A 10 -4.44 -16.87 -2.43
CA ALA A 10 -4.64 -16.20 -1.14
C ALA A 10 -6.05 -15.60 -1.03
N GLY A 11 -6.68 -15.70 0.15
CA GLY A 11 -8.08 -15.30 0.33
C GLY A 11 -8.34 -13.80 0.23
N ASP A 12 -7.29 -12.97 0.33
CA ASP A 12 -7.32 -11.53 0.17
C ASP A 12 -6.86 -11.07 -1.23
N ALA A 13 -6.51 -12.00 -2.12
CA ALA A 13 -6.11 -11.65 -3.47
C ALA A 13 -7.28 -11.05 -4.27
N ALA A 14 -6.94 -10.17 -5.19
CA ALA A 14 -7.84 -9.61 -6.18
C ALA A 14 -7.21 -9.70 -7.58
N LEU A 15 -8.07 -9.72 -8.60
CA LEU A 15 -7.65 -9.70 -9.99
C LEU A 15 -7.62 -8.24 -10.47
N TYR A 16 -6.55 -7.88 -11.17
CA TYR A 16 -6.25 -6.52 -11.61
C TYR A 16 -6.00 -6.46 -13.11
N LYS A 17 -6.36 -5.30 -13.66
CA LYS A 17 -5.84 -4.78 -14.92
C LYS A 17 -4.74 -3.77 -14.63
N ILE A 18 -3.69 -3.77 -15.46
CA ILE A 18 -2.60 -2.81 -15.35
C ILE A 18 -2.56 -2.03 -16.66
N SER A 19 -2.71 -0.71 -16.59
CA SER A 19 -2.65 0.14 -17.78
C SER A 19 -1.22 0.31 -18.30
N ASP A 20 -1.06 0.84 -19.52
CA ASP A 20 0.26 1.17 -20.10
C ASP A 20 1.00 2.24 -19.30
N ALA A 21 0.26 3.06 -18.55
CA ALA A 21 0.80 4.02 -17.59
C ALA A 21 1.19 3.37 -16.24
N GLY A 22 0.93 2.07 -16.07
CA GLY A 22 1.18 1.31 -14.85
C GLY A 22 0.10 1.48 -13.78
N GLU A 23 -1.07 2.01 -14.12
CA GLU A 23 -2.19 2.18 -13.18
C GLU A 23 -2.92 0.86 -12.97
N TRP A 24 -3.27 0.57 -11.71
CA TRP A 24 -3.92 -0.68 -11.32
C TRP A 24 -5.42 -0.45 -11.16
N SER A 25 -6.22 -1.24 -11.87
CA SER A 25 -7.69 -1.24 -11.77
C SER A 25 -8.19 -2.61 -11.36
N VAL A 26 -9.06 -2.68 -10.35
CA VAL A 26 -9.64 -3.95 -9.88
C VAL A 26 -10.68 -4.45 -10.89
N ILE A 27 -10.73 -5.77 -11.08
CA ILE A 27 -11.80 -6.45 -11.81
C ILE A 27 -12.84 -6.95 -10.79
N ASP A 28 -13.85 -6.13 -10.50
CA ASP A 28 -14.80 -6.36 -9.39
C ASP A 28 -15.66 -7.63 -9.52
N ASN A 29 -15.86 -8.12 -10.74
CA ASN A 29 -16.65 -9.32 -11.01
C ASN A 29 -15.82 -10.62 -11.01
N ALA A 30 -14.57 -10.56 -10.54
CA ALA A 30 -13.72 -11.74 -10.44
C ALA A 30 -14.17 -12.65 -9.30
N LEU A 31 -14.46 -13.91 -9.63
CA LEU A 31 -14.74 -14.99 -8.70
C LEU A 31 -13.48 -15.84 -8.51
N ILE A 32 -12.90 -15.80 -7.32
CA ILE A 32 -11.74 -16.60 -6.95
C ILE A 32 -12.23 -17.83 -6.19
N SER A 33 -11.89 -19.03 -6.68
CA SER A 33 -12.28 -20.30 -6.06
C SER A 33 -11.12 -21.30 -6.11
N GLY A 34 -10.53 -21.57 -4.94
CA GLY A 34 -9.40 -22.47 -4.79
C GLY A 34 -8.16 -21.97 -5.52
N GLN A 35 -7.92 -22.51 -6.72
CA GLN A 35 -6.80 -22.16 -7.60
C GLN A 35 -7.24 -21.53 -8.93
N ALA A 36 -8.55 -21.34 -9.11
CA ALA A 36 -9.11 -20.80 -10.34
C ALA A 36 -9.71 -19.40 -10.11
N VAL A 37 -9.59 -18.54 -11.12
CA VAL A 37 -10.23 -17.23 -11.17
C VAL A 37 -11.12 -17.17 -12.40
N THR A 38 -12.40 -16.89 -12.21
CA THR A 38 -13.35 -16.65 -13.31
C THR A 38 -13.76 -15.19 -13.31
N TYR A 39 -13.67 -14.53 -14.46
CA TYR A 39 -14.00 -13.10 -14.58
C TYR A 39 -14.54 -12.78 -15.97
N SER A 40 -15.11 -11.58 -16.13
CA SER A 40 -15.59 -11.07 -17.42
C SER A 40 -15.15 -9.64 -17.62
N ILE A 41 -14.66 -9.33 -18.81
CA ILE A 41 -14.34 -7.96 -19.25
C ILE A 41 -15.17 -7.70 -20.49
N THR A 42 -15.69 -6.49 -20.62
CA THR A 42 -16.41 -6.04 -21.80
C THR A 42 -15.41 -5.51 -22.82
N ASP A 43 -15.48 -6.01 -24.05
CA ASP A 43 -14.77 -5.47 -25.22
C ASP A 43 -15.14 -4.01 -25.45
N ASP A 44 -14.16 -3.17 -25.75
CA ASP A 44 -14.27 -1.70 -25.79
C ASP A 44 -14.66 -1.04 -24.45
N GLY A 45 -14.68 -1.80 -23.35
CA GLY A 45 -15.04 -1.36 -22.01
C GLY A 45 -13.99 -0.48 -21.31
N GLU A 46 -14.21 -0.13 -20.05
CA GLU A 46 -13.27 0.69 -19.26
C GLU A 46 -11.97 -0.07 -18.92
N LEU A 47 -12.07 -1.37 -18.68
CA LEU A 47 -10.96 -2.26 -18.35
C LEU A 47 -10.26 -2.86 -19.59
N ASP A 48 -10.61 -2.35 -20.77
CA ASP A 48 -10.01 -2.71 -22.04
C ASP A 48 -9.16 -1.54 -22.54
N GLN A 49 -7.88 -1.76 -22.76
CA GLN A 49 -6.96 -0.71 -23.21
C GLN A 49 -6.94 -0.64 -24.74
N ASP A 50 -7.14 -1.77 -25.42
CA ASP A 50 -7.21 -1.82 -26.88
C ASP A 50 -8.66 -1.66 -27.34
N LYS A 51 -9.04 -0.43 -27.71
CA LYS A 51 -10.39 -0.11 -28.23
C LYS A 51 -10.62 -0.54 -29.68
N THR A 52 -9.89 -1.54 -30.14
CA THR A 52 -10.07 -2.12 -31.47
C THR A 52 -11.16 -3.20 -31.37
N PRO A 53 -12.30 -3.04 -32.06
CA PRO A 53 -13.43 -3.96 -31.90
C PRO A 53 -13.04 -5.43 -32.12
N GLY A 54 -13.41 -6.29 -31.16
CA GLY A 54 -13.13 -7.71 -31.17
C GLY A 54 -11.72 -8.09 -30.68
N THR A 55 -10.98 -7.17 -30.08
CA THR A 55 -9.62 -7.40 -29.60
C THR A 55 -9.52 -7.12 -28.11
N LEU A 56 -9.28 -8.17 -27.32
CA LEU A 56 -9.05 -8.04 -25.88
C LEU A 56 -7.68 -8.65 -25.54
N ARG A 57 -6.60 -7.87 -25.73
CA ARG A 57 -5.20 -8.35 -25.71
C ARG A 57 -4.38 -7.92 -24.50
N ASP A 58 -5.03 -7.49 -23.43
CA ASP A 58 -4.28 -6.93 -22.32
C ASP A 58 -4.16 -7.94 -21.16
N PRO A 59 -2.96 -8.12 -20.60
CA PRO A 59 -2.72 -9.05 -19.52
C PRO A 59 -3.53 -8.68 -18.26
N VAL A 60 -3.84 -9.69 -17.45
CA VAL A 60 -4.42 -9.52 -16.11
C VAL A 60 -3.43 -10.05 -15.07
N ALA A 61 -3.43 -9.43 -13.90
CA ALA A 61 -2.53 -9.80 -12.80
C ALA A 61 -3.34 -10.20 -11.58
N LEU A 62 -2.92 -11.27 -10.91
CA LEU A 62 -3.44 -11.65 -9.61
C LEU A 62 -2.49 -11.11 -8.54
N ALA A 63 -2.99 -10.29 -7.62
CA ALA A 63 -2.16 -9.68 -6.57
C ALA A 63 -2.93 -9.59 -5.25
N VAL A 64 -2.17 -9.55 -4.16
CA VAL A 64 -2.72 -9.23 -2.84
C VAL A 64 -2.63 -7.71 -2.67
N PRO A 65 -3.76 -7.01 -2.43
CA PRO A 65 -3.72 -5.57 -2.18
C PRO A 65 -2.83 -5.31 -0.96
N PRO A 66 -2.08 -4.19 -0.95
CA PRO A 66 -1.35 -3.81 0.24
C PRO A 66 -2.34 -3.75 1.39
N SER A 67 -2.08 -4.50 2.46
CA SER A 67 -2.84 -4.37 3.69
C SER A 67 -2.84 -2.90 4.06
N THR A 68 -4.01 -2.27 4.01
CA THR A 68 -4.18 -0.92 4.56
C THR A 68 -3.62 -1.01 5.97
N PRO A 69 -2.64 -0.18 6.36
CA PRO A 69 -2.06 -0.28 7.69
C PRO A 69 -3.17 -0.06 8.71
N SER A 70 -3.76 -1.16 9.15
CA SER A 70 -4.72 -1.25 10.25
C SER A 70 -3.97 -1.15 11.58
N GLY A 71 -2.64 -1.08 11.52
CA GLY A 71 -1.79 -0.71 12.62
C GLY A 71 -2.02 0.76 12.96
N ARG A 72 -2.57 0.98 14.16
CA ARG A 72 -2.49 2.25 14.88
C ARG A 72 -1.09 2.83 14.66
N VAL A 73 -0.99 4.02 14.07
CA VAL A 73 0.27 4.79 14.10
C VAL A 73 0.63 4.92 15.57
N LEU A 74 1.62 4.16 16.00
CA LEU A 74 2.15 4.28 17.35
C LEU A 74 3.04 5.51 17.31
N ASP A 75 2.50 6.64 17.78
CA ASP A 75 3.30 7.83 18.01
C ASP A 75 4.51 7.44 18.86
N ILE A 76 5.71 7.66 18.32
CA ILE A 76 6.94 7.50 19.09
C ILE A 76 6.89 8.60 20.16
N PRO A 77 6.90 8.27 21.47
CA PRO A 77 6.83 9.30 22.50
C PRO A 77 8.07 10.18 22.44
N ALA A 78 7.96 11.34 21.80
CA ALA A 78 8.99 12.35 21.79
C ALA A 78 8.96 13.13 23.10
N LEU A 79 10.14 13.45 23.65
CA LEU A 79 10.20 14.39 24.77
C LEU A 79 9.62 15.74 24.31
N PRO A 80 8.71 16.35 25.08
CA PRO A 80 8.20 17.66 24.74
C PRO A 80 9.31 18.71 24.85
N LEU A 81 9.32 19.66 23.91
CA LEU A 81 10.40 20.64 23.73
C LEU A 81 10.71 21.46 24.99
N TRP A 82 9.73 21.67 25.87
CA TRP A 82 9.93 22.39 27.13
C TRP A 82 10.83 21.63 28.12
N ILE A 83 10.78 20.29 28.16
CA ILE A 83 11.69 19.49 28.99
C ILE A 83 13.11 19.61 28.47
N LEU A 84 13.29 19.58 27.14
CA LEU A 84 14.59 19.78 26.52
C LEU A 84 15.15 21.18 26.84
N GLY A 85 14.29 22.21 26.80
CA GLY A 85 14.65 23.58 27.19
C GLY A 85 15.05 23.70 28.66
N LEU A 86 14.32 23.05 29.58
CA LEU A 86 14.67 23.02 31.00
C LEU A 86 16.01 22.31 31.24
N LEU A 87 16.28 21.23 30.52
CA LEU A 87 17.54 20.49 30.63
C LEU A 87 18.73 21.32 30.13
N ALA A 88 18.56 22.03 29.00
CA ALA A 88 19.56 22.95 28.49
C ALA A 88 19.85 24.09 29.49
N LEU A 89 18.83 24.66 30.12
CA LEU A 89 18.97 25.66 31.18
C LEU A 89 19.71 25.12 32.41
N ALA A 90 19.39 23.90 32.85
CA ALA A 90 20.04 23.28 33.99
C ALA A 90 21.53 23.03 33.75
N VAL A 91 21.89 22.53 32.55
CA VAL A 91 23.28 22.34 32.14
C VAL A 91 24.03 23.67 32.06
N GLY A 92 23.43 24.69 31.44
CA GLY A 92 24.01 26.03 31.36
C GLY A 92 24.23 26.66 32.73
N TRP A 93 23.27 26.52 33.65
CA TRP A 93 23.38 27.04 35.02
C TRP A 93 24.46 26.33 35.83
N LEU A 94 24.58 25.01 35.70
CA LEU A 94 25.62 24.24 36.38
C LEU A 94 27.02 24.63 35.88
N GLY A 95 27.18 24.84 34.58
CA GLY A 95 28.41 25.36 33.97
C GLY A 95 28.76 26.77 34.48
N TYR A 96 27.77 27.67 34.52
CA TYR A 96 27.97 29.03 35.04
C TYR A 96 28.40 29.05 36.51
N ARG A 97 27.78 28.21 37.36
CA ARG A 97 28.18 28.09 38.76
C ARG A 97 29.63 27.64 38.91
N ARG A 98 30.08 26.68 38.09
CA ARG A 98 31.46 26.18 38.12
C ARG A 98 32.48 27.24 37.70
N LEU A 99 32.15 28.06 36.71
CA LEU A 99 33.02 29.14 36.22
C LEU A 99 33.12 30.32 37.20
N LYS A 100 32.09 30.57 38.00
CA LYS A 100 32.10 31.60 39.06
C LYS A 100 32.82 31.19 40.34
N LEU A 101 33.06 29.88 40.52
CA LEU A 101 33.72 29.30 41.70
C LEU A 101 35.22 29.01 41.45
N ALA A 102 35.70 29.21 40.23
CA ALA A 102 37.11 29.13 39.83
C ALA A 102 37.69 30.55 39.70
#